data_AF-A0A497G0L6-F1
#
_entry.id   AF-A0A497G0L6-F1
#
_cell.length_a   1.000
_cell.length_b   1.000
_cell.length_c   1.000
_cell.angle_alpha   90.00
_cell.angle_beta   90.00
_cell.angle_gamma   90.00
#
_symmetry.space_group_name_H-M   'P 1'
#
loop_
_entity.id
_entity.type
_entity.pdbx_description
1 polymer ?
#
loop_
_entity_poly.entity_id
_entity_poly.type
_entity_poly.pdbx_seq_one_letter_code
_entity_poly.pdbx_strand_id
1 'polypeptide(L)' 'MPREPKLVKYLDSFEKDYQYYEAYFLAGGKVMLIDEKGGIVFFGDTREYLKYKQKILNENS' A
#
# COMPACT_ATOMS: atom_id res chain seq x y z
N MET A 1 11.67 -22.68 -11.09
CA MET A 1 11.70 -21.27 -10.63
C MET A 1 10.25 -20.83 -10.37
N PRO A 2 9.91 -20.32 -9.18
CA PRO A 2 8.60 -19.73 -8.96
C PRO A 2 8.42 -18.56 -9.93
N ARG A 3 7.26 -18.49 -10.59
CA ARG A 3 6.96 -17.38 -11.50
C ARG A 3 6.65 -16.15 -10.66
N GLU A 4 7.34 -15.05 -10.92
CA GLU A 4 6.98 -13.77 -10.30
C GLU A 4 5.51 -13.44 -10.60
N PRO A 5 4.74 -12.96 -9.60
CA PRO A 5 3.37 -12.55 -9.80
C PRO A 5 3.31 -11.43 -10.85
N LYS A 6 2.64 -11.69 -11.97
CA LYS A 6 2.52 -10.71 -13.08
C LYS A 6 1.53 -9.58 -12.78
N LEU A 7 0.59 -9.83 -11.87
CA LEU A 7 -0.57 -8.96 -11.63
C LEU A 7 -0.41 -8.06 -10.41
N VAL A 8 0.56 -8.36 -9.54
CA VAL A 8 0.78 -7.69 -8.26
C VAL A 8 2.27 -7.53 -8.08
N LYS A 9 2.73 -6.31 -7.81
CA LYS A 9 4.13 -5.99 -7.53
C LYS A 9 4.23 -5.25 -6.21
N TYR A 10 5.18 -5.63 -5.38
CA TYR A 10 5.49 -4.85 -4.18
C TYR A 10 5.85 -3.42 -4.56
N LEU A 11 5.29 -2.45 -3.84
CA LEU A 11 5.53 -1.02 -4.07
C LEU A 11 6.39 -0.45 -2.94
N ASP A 12 5.90 -0.51 -1.71
CA ASP A 12 6.62 -0.10 -0.50
C ASP A 12 5.94 -0.67 0.77
N SER A 13 6.49 -0.31 1.93
CA SER A 13 5.88 -0.57 3.23
C SER A 13 6.17 0.56 4.21
N PHE A 14 5.38 0.67 5.27
CA PHE A 14 5.61 1.63 6.36
C PHE A 14 4.95 1.19 7.66
N GLU A 15 5.38 1.78 8.77
CA GLU A 15 4.78 1.58 10.09
C GLU A 15 4.15 2.88 10.60
N LYS A 16 3.01 2.75 11.27
CA LYS A 16 2.38 3.82 12.05
C LYS A 16 1.63 3.21 13.23
N ASP A 17 1.82 3.77 14.42
CA ASP A 17 1.13 3.36 15.66
C ASP A 17 1.17 1.84 15.92
N TYR A 18 2.35 1.23 15.76
CA TYR A 18 2.58 -0.21 15.91
C TYR A 18 1.77 -1.09 14.93
N GLN A 19 1.39 -0.53 13.78
CA GLN A 19 0.73 -1.25 12.70
C GLN A 19 1.59 -1.15 11.43
N TYR A 20 1.93 -2.31 10.86
CA TYR A 20 2.66 -2.39 9.60
C TYR A 20 1.69 -2.40 8.41
N TYR A 21 2.10 -1.71 7.35
CA TYR A 21 1.35 -1.59 6.11
C TYR A 21 2.24 -1.98 4.93
N GLU A 22 1.68 -2.74 3.99
CA GLU A 22 2.32 -3.09 2.72
C GLU A 22 1.49 -2.59 1.55
N ALA A 23 2.13 -1.86 0.65
CA ALA A 23 1.52 -1.39 -0.59
C ALA A 23 1.98 -2.24 -1.77
N TYR A 24 1.03 -2.52 -2.66
CA TYR A 24 1.23 -3.30 -3.86
C TYR A 24 0.66 -2.58 -5.07
N PHE A 25 1.43 -2.52 -6.15
CA PHE A 25 0.96 -2.09 -7.46
C PHE A 25 0.21 -3.22 -8.15
N LEU A 26 -1.01 -2.94 -8.60
CA LEU A 26 -1.86 -3.88 -9.32
C LEU A 26 -1.80 -3.64 -10.83
N ALA A 27 -2.12 -4.69 -11.60
CA ALA A 27 -2.38 -4.55 -13.03
C ALA A 27 -3.46 -3.47 -13.27
N GLY A 28 -3.17 -2.54 -14.18
CA GLY A 28 -4.07 -1.42 -14.49
C GLY A 28 -3.79 -0.12 -13.73
N GLY A 29 -2.67 -0.01 -13.01
CA GLY A 29 -2.21 1.27 -12.44
C GLY A 29 -2.69 1.56 -11.02
N LYS A 30 -3.52 0.67 -10.46
CA LYS A 30 -4.10 0.80 -9.12
C LYS A 30 -3.10 0.39 -8.05
N VAL A 31 -3.33 0.84 -6.83
CA VAL A 31 -2.54 0.45 -5.66
C VAL A 31 -3.45 -0.20 -4.61
N MET A 32 -2.97 -1.25 -3.98
CA MET A 32 -3.61 -1.92 -2.85
C MET A 32 -2.71 -1.78 -1.63
N LEU A 33 -3.26 -1.30 -0.52
CA LEU A 33 -2.60 -1.28 0.78
C LEU A 33 -3.24 -2.33 1.66
N ILE A 34 -2.43 -3.15 2.30
CA ILE A 34 -2.86 -4.16 3.27
C ILE A 34 -2.23 -3.79 4.62
N ASP A 35 -3.00 -3.94 5.69
CA ASP A 35 -2.49 -3.89 7.05
C ASP A 35 -2.43 -5.27 7.71
N GLU A 36 -1.67 -5.40 8.80
CA GLU A 36 -1.50 -6.66 9.54
C GLU A 36 -2.80 -7.26 10.11
N LYS A 37 -3.86 -6.47 10.25
CA LYS A 37 -5.18 -6.92 10.74
C LYS A 37 -6.06 -7.42 9.59
N GLY A 38 -5.56 -7.42 8.35
CA GLY A 38 -6.29 -7.82 7.16
C GLY A 38 -7.17 -6.71 6.58
N GLY A 39 -7.00 -5.46 7.02
CA GLY A 39 -7.61 -4.30 6.39
C GLY A 39 -7.02 -4.07 5.00
N ILE A 40 -7.88 -3.79 4.02
CA ILE A 40 -7.48 -3.58 2.63
C ILE A 40 -8.05 -2.26 2.13
N VAL A 41 -7.19 -1.41 1.56
CA VAL A 41 -7.58 -0.15 0.92
C VAL A 41 -7.13 -0.16 -0.54
N PHE A 42 -8.01 0.22 -1.45
CA PHE A 42 -7.70 0.36 -2.87
C PHE A 42 -7.64 1.83 -3.27
N PHE A 43 -6.62 2.17 -4.06
CA PHE A 43 -6.40 3.49 -4.62
C PHE A 43 -6.48 3.42 -6.15
N GLY A 44 -7.00 4.47 -6.77
CA GLY A 44 -7.08 4.59 -8.22
C GLY A 44 -5.70 4.66 -8.87
N ASP A 45 -4.75 5.32 -8.20
CA ASP A 45 -3.36 5.44 -8.65
C ASP A 45 -2.36 5.61 -7.49
N THR A 46 -1.07 5.69 -7.84
CA THR A 46 0.02 5.91 -6.87
C THR A 46 -0.03 7.30 -6.21
N ARG A 47 -0.62 8.32 -6.83
CA ARG A 47 -0.70 9.66 -6.26
C ARG A 47 -1.71 9.72 -5.12
N GLU A 48 -2.86 9.08 -5.29
CA GLU A 48 -3.85 8.91 -4.22
C GLU A 48 -3.28 8.15 -3.04
N TYR A 49 -2.58 7.04 -3.32
CA TYR A 49 -1.85 6.28 -2.31
C TYR A 49 -0.85 7.16 -1.53
N LEU A 50 0.02 7.91 -2.22
CA LEU A 50 1.03 8.74 -1.57
C LEU A 50 0.41 9.85 -0.71
N LYS A 51 -0.69 10.45 -1.16
CA LYS A 51 -1.43 11.44 -0.35
C LYS A 51 -2.00 10.81 0.92
N TYR A 52 -2.57 9.61 0.81
CA TYR A 52 -3.09 8.87 1.96
C TYR A 52 -1.98 8.50 2.95
N LYS A 53 -0.86 7.96 2.45
CA LYS A 53 0.33 7.67 3.26
C LYS A 53 0.83 8.90 4.01
N GLN A 54 0.97 10.03 3.33
CA GLN A 54 1.37 11.30 3.97
C GLN A 54 0.38 11.73 5.05
N LYS A 55 -0.93 11.63 4.80
CA LYS A 55 -1.96 11.97 5.79
C LYS A 55 -1.81 11.13 7.06
N ILE A 56 -1.67 9.81 6.92
CA ILE A 56 -1.50 8.92 8.07
C ILE A 56 -0.21 9.23 8.84
N LEU A 57 0.91 9.37 8.13
CA LEU A 57 2.19 9.60 8.80
C LEU A 57 2.22 10.96 9.52
N ASN A 58 1.51 11.94 9.01
CA ASN A 58 1.43 13.29 9.58
C ASN A 58 0.33 13.45 10.64
N GLU A 59 -0.59 12.50 10.80
CA GLU A 59 -1.75 12.64 11.70
C GLU A 59 -1.39 12.77 13.19
N ASN A 60 -0.10 12.67 13.57
CA ASN A 60 0.39 12.85 14.95
C ASN A 60 1.71 13.69 15.03
N SER A 61 1.98 14.61 14.08
CA SER A 61 3.04 15.64 14.24
C SER A 61 2.53 16.87 14.96
#